data_AF-A0A1H7AR63-F1
#
_entry.id   AF-A0A1H7AR63-F1
#
_cell.length_a   1.000
_cell.length_b   1.000
_cell.length_c   1.000
_cell.angle_alpha   90.00
_cell.angle_beta   90.00
_cell.angle_gamma   90.00
#
_symmetry.space_group_name_H-M   'P 1'
#
loop_
_entity.id
_entity.type
_entity.pdbx_description
1 polymer ?
#
loop_
_entity_poly.entity_id
_entity_poly.type
_entity_poly.pdbx_seq_one_letter_code
_entity_poly.pdbx_strand_id
1 'polypeptide(L)'
;MVFLKKKTFEDVYKWRRHNNGSCFYCYEDKPVAYAFVGEKGICQECLDQFKIGHAATDRHVIAYLTKSLKTHEETVEWLKKNGLKLMPNGRKNDVHHYIGINNLGIFNSYCSIIYDQVAISTVGPNTAKKILDSYNDIEIFNDGSIRILY
;
A
#
# COMPACT_ATOMS: atom_id res chain seq x y z
N MET A 1 -6.13 3.71 22.57
CA MET A 1 -5.29 3.03 21.57
C MET A 1 -4.95 4.03 20.47
N VAL A 2 -3.69 4.11 20.03
CA VAL A 2 -3.29 4.95 18.88
C VAL A 2 -3.09 4.03 17.67
N PHE A 3 -3.89 4.22 16.62
CA PHE A 3 -3.68 3.54 15.34
C PHE A 3 -2.48 4.17 14.61
N LEU A 4 -1.49 3.34 14.26
CA LEU A 4 -0.30 3.76 13.53
C LEU A 4 -0.47 3.48 12.03
N LYS A 5 -0.74 4.54 11.28
CA LYS A 5 -0.72 4.51 9.81
C LYS A 5 0.72 4.47 9.31
N LYS A 6 1.03 3.54 8.40
CA LYS A 6 2.34 3.49 7.75
C LYS A 6 2.57 4.68 6.84
N LYS A 7 3.76 5.29 6.93
CA LYS A 7 4.15 6.47 6.14
C LYS A 7 5.47 6.30 5.40
N THR A 8 6.05 5.10 5.42
CA THR A 8 7.28 4.78 4.71
C THR A 8 7.18 3.35 4.22
N PHE A 9 7.86 3.04 3.12
CA PHE A 9 8.07 1.66 2.76
C PHE A 9 8.87 0.98 3.87
N GLU A 10 8.33 -0.11 4.39
CA GLU A 10 9.06 -1.00 5.27
C GLU A 10 8.45 -2.38 5.11
N ASP A 11 9.22 -3.30 4.51
CA ASP A 11 8.81 -4.70 4.38
C ASP A 11 8.18 -5.20 5.70
N VAL A 12 6.96 -5.74 5.60
CA VAL A 12 6.20 -6.30 6.71
C VAL A 12 7.02 -7.32 7.52
N TYR A 13 7.94 -8.04 6.87
CA TYR A 13 8.84 -9.01 7.51
C TYR A 13 9.98 -8.37 8.30
N LYS A 14 10.37 -7.13 7.97
CA LYS A 14 11.30 -6.32 8.77
C LYS A 14 10.54 -5.65 9.91
N TRP A 15 9.36 -5.13 9.61
CA TRP A 15 8.50 -4.46 10.58
C TRP A 15 8.13 -5.35 11.76
N ARG A 16 7.92 -6.66 11.52
CA ARG A 16 7.62 -7.64 12.56
C ARG A 16 8.68 -7.71 13.67
N ARG A 17 9.93 -7.36 13.35
CA ARG A 17 11.08 -7.44 14.27
C ARG A 17 11.11 -6.26 15.24
N HIS A 18 10.50 -5.14 14.86
CA HIS A 18 10.42 -3.94 15.67
C HIS A 18 9.13 -3.88 16.50
N ASN A 19 8.13 -4.71 16.17
CA ASN A 19 6.86 -4.77 16.87
C ASN A 19 6.87 -5.84 17.97
N ASN A 20 6.70 -5.43 19.22
CA ASN A 20 6.60 -6.35 20.36
C ASN A 20 5.21 -6.95 20.55
N GLY A 21 4.16 -6.36 19.96
CA GLY A 21 2.79 -6.87 20.05
C GLY A 21 2.38 -7.80 18.89
N SER A 22 1.24 -8.46 19.06
CA SER A 22 0.58 -9.25 18.02
C SER A 22 -0.05 -8.40 16.90
N CYS A 23 -0.52 -7.18 17.21
CA CYS A 23 -1.07 -6.25 16.22
C CYS A 23 0.00 -5.34 15.64
N PHE A 24 0.15 -5.35 14.33
CA PHE A 24 1.07 -4.50 13.57
C PHE A 24 0.76 -3.01 13.63
N TYR A 25 -0.48 -2.62 13.86
CA TYR A 25 -0.90 -1.22 13.73
C TYR A 25 -1.03 -0.48 15.06
N CYS A 26 -1.17 -1.18 16.19
CA CYS A 26 -1.15 -0.56 17.53
C CYS A 26 -0.01 -1.06 18.42
N TYR A 27 0.73 -2.09 18.01
CA TYR A 27 1.80 -2.74 18.78
C TYR A 27 1.38 -3.31 20.14
N GLU A 28 0.07 -3.47 20.37
CA GLU A 28 -0.50 -4.11 21.54
C GLU A 28 -0.70 -5.62 21.29
N ASP A 29 -0.60 -6.43 22.35
CA ASP A 29 -0.97 -7.84 22.33
C ASP A 29 -2.50 -7.99 22.43
N LYS A 30 -3.13 -8.20 21.27
CA LYS A 30 -4.57 -8.36 21.10
C LYS A 30 -4.89 -9.55 20.20
N PRO A 31 -6.09 -10.14 20.31
CA PRO A 31 -6.57 -11.09 19.33
C PRO A 31 -6.50 -10.50 17.92
N VAL A 32 -5.84 -11.23 17.01
CA VAL A 32 -5.64 -10.81 15.64
C VAL A 32 -6.88 -11.20 14.82
N ALA A 33 -7.51 -10.22 14.17
CA ALA A 33 -8.66 -10.46 13.30
C ALA A 33 -8.21 -11.05 11.95
N TYR A 34 -7.02 -10.68 11.48
CA TYR A 34 -6.41 -11.26 10.30
C TYR A 34 -4.89 -11.34 10.45
N ALA A 35 -4.38 -12.58 10.47
CA ALA A 35 -2.96 -12.88 10.59
C ALA A 35 -2.30 -12.95 9.20
N PHE A 36 -1.16 -12.28 9.06
CA PHE A 36 -0.42 -12.24 7.78
C PHE A 36 1.09 -12.40 7.94
N VAL A 37 1.62 -12.46 9.16
CA VAL A 37 3.01 -12.85 9.44
C VAL A 37 3.06 -13.73 10.70
N GLY A 38 3.00 -15.05 10.52
CA GLY A 38 2.89 -15.98 11.65
C GLY A 38 1.61 -15.70 12.45
N GLU A 39 1.71 -15.58 13.77
CA GLU A 39 0.60 -15.20 14.65
C GLU A 39 0.34 -13.68 14.70
N LYS A 40 1.17 -12.87 14.03
CA LYS A 40 1.03 -11.42 14.01
C LYS A 40 0.17 -10.97 12.83
N GLY A 41 -0.59 -9.90 13.04
CA GLY A 41 -1.50 -9.37 12.04
C GLY A 41 -2.13 -8.05 12.42
N ILE A 42 -3.40 -7.87 12.09
CA ILE A 42 -4.20 -6.68 12.44
C ILE A 42 -5.33 -7.09 13.40
N CYS A 43 -5.47 -6.38 14.52
CA CYS A 43 -6.60 -6.57 15.44
C CYS A 43 -7.88 -5.94 14.87
N GLN A 44 -9.06 -6.33 15.37
CA GLN A 44 -10.34 -5.84 14.85
C GLN A 44 -10.46 -4.31 14.93
N GLU A 45 -10.09 -3.70 16.06
CA GLU A 45 -10.16 -2.23 16.23
C GLU A 45 -9.30 -1.46 15.20
N CYS A 46 -8.12 -1.99 14.87
CA CYS A 46 -7.25 -1.40 13.85
C CYS A 46 -7.76 -1.68 12.43
N LEU A 47 -8.42 -2.82 12.22
CA LEU A 47 -9.02 -3.17 10.94
C LEU A 47 -10.20 -2.24 10.62
N ASP A 48 -11.04 -1.94 11.61
CA ASP A 48 -12.19 -1.04 11.47
C ASP A 48 -11.77 0.40 11.14
N GLN A 49 -10.58 0.81 11.60
CA GLN A 49 -10.00 2.13 11.35
C GLN A 49 -9.03 2.16 10.17
N PHE A 50 -8.85 1.03 9.47
CA PHE A 50 -7.78 0.87 8.51
C PHE A 50 -7.88 1.90 7.36
N LYS A 51 -6.74 2.54 7.08
CA LYS A 51 -6.51 3.39 5.92
C LYS A 51 -5.15 3.06 5.32
N ILE A 52 -5.09 2.99 4.00
CA ILE A 52 -3.87 2.69 3.25
C ILE A 52 -2.86 3.80 3.52
N GLY A 53 -1.75 3.41 4.13
CA GLY A 53 -0.60 4.26 4.37
C GLY A 53 0.45 4.11 3.28
N HIS A 54 0.83 2.86 3.03
CA HIS A 54 1.77 2.50 1.98
C HIS A 54 1.34 1.18 1.33
N ALA A 55 0.94 1.21 0.05
CA ALA A 55 0.29 0.08 -0.62
C ALA A 55 1.12 -1.21 -0.56
N ALA A 56 2.42 -1.16 -0.86
CA ALA A 56 3.28 -2.35 -0.77
C ALA A 56 3.35 -2.97 0.63
N THR A 57 3.30 -2.12 1.64
CA THR A 57 3.49 -2.55 3.01
C THR A 57 2.19 -3.06 3.62
N ASP A 58 1.09 -2.39 3.26
CA ASP A 58 -0.26 -2.76 3.67
C ASP A 58 -0.86 -3.86 2.77
N ARG A 59 -0.09 -4.41 1.81
CA ARG A 59 -0.57 -5.32 0.76
C ARG A 59 -1.39 -6.50 1.27
N HIS A 60 -1.03 -7.05 2.44
CA HIS A 60 -1.73 -8.20 3.00
C HIS A 60 -3.11 -7.81 3.54
N VAL A 61 -3.22 -6.64 4.17
CA VAL A 61 -4.50 -6.11 4.65
C VAL A 61 -5.36 -5.66 3.48
N ILE A 62 -4.76 -5.03 2.47
CA ILE A 62 -5.46 -4.66 1.22
C ILE A 62 -6.04 -5.91 0.57
N ALA A 63 -5.21 -6.94 0.31
CA ALA A 63 -5.67 -8.19 -0.30
C ALA A 63 -6.79 -8.87 0.51
N TYR A 64 -6.71 -8.85 1.84
CA TYR A 64 -7.76 -9.39 2.70
C TYR A 64 -9.07 -8.62 2.59
N LEU A 65 -9.01 -7.28 2.57
CA LEU A 65 -10.19 -6.42 2.52
C LEU A 65 -10.80 -6.32 1.12
N THR A 66 -10.03 -6.57 0.06
CA THR A 66 -10.51 -6.53 -1.33
C THR A 66 -10.93 -7.91 -1.87
N LYS A 67 -10.69 -9.02 -1.15
CA LYS A 67 -10.97 -10.39 -1.62
C LYS A 67 -12.43 -10.65 -2.07
N SER A 68 -13.37 -9.87 -1.55
CA SER A 68 -14.81 -10.02 -1.85
C SER A 68 -15.27 -9.15 -3.01
N LEU A 69 -14.45 -8.19 -3.47
CA LEU A 69 -14.76 -7.34 -4.61
C LEU A 69 -14.73 -8.21 -5.88
N LYS A 70 -15.61 -7.88 -6.83
CA LYS A 70 -15.90 -8.70 -8.02
C LYS A 70 -15.59 -8.01 -9.32
N THR A 71 -15.30 -6.70 -9.27
CA THR A 71 -14.99 -5.93 -10.46
C THR A 71 -13.76 -5.06 -10.25
N HIS A 72 -13.15 -4.73 -11.39
CA HIS A 72 -12.11 -3.73 -11.48
C HIS A 72 -12.54 -2.40 -10.86
N GLU A 73 -13.75 -1.91 -11.18
CA GLU A 73 -14.28 -0.63 -10.72
C GLU A 73 -14.46 -0.60 -9.20
N GLU A 74 -15.05 -1.65 -8.62
CA GLU A 74 -15.21 -1.79 -7.17
C GLU A 74 -13.87 -1.70 -6.44
N THR A 75 -12.84 -2.34 -7.01
CA THR A 75 -11.49 -2.35 -6.45
C THR A 75 -10.84 -0.98 -6.53
N VAL A 76 -10.96 -0.30 -7.66
CA VAL A 76 -10.47 1.08 -7.85
C VAL A 76 -11.14 2.03 -6.87
N GLU A 77 -12.46 1.95 -6.71
CA GLU A 77 -13.21 2.80 -5.79
C GLU A 77 -12.84 2.53 -4.33
N TRP A 78 -12.68 1.27 -3.96
CA TRP A 78 -12.26 0.88 -2.61
C TRP A 78 -10.88 1.44 -2.27
N LEU A 79 -9.90 1.33 -3.18
CA LEU A 79 -8.55 1.85 -2.99
C LEU A 79 -8.57 3.38 -2.79
N LYS A 80 -9.31 4.10 -3.64
CA LYS A 80 -9.48 5.56 -3.53
C LYS A 80 -10.11 5.97 -2.20
N LYS A 81 -11.21 5.31 -1.81
CA LYS A 81 -11.92 5.57 -0.54
C LYS A 81 -11.05 5.28 0.70
N ASN A 82 -10.09 4.38 0.57
CA ASN A 82 -9.17 4.01 1.65
C ASN A 82 -7.83 4.76 1.62
N GLY A 83 -7.73 5.81 0.80
CA GLY A 83 -6.68 6.82 0.89
C GLY A 83 -5.52 6.63 -0.07
N LEU A 84 -5.66 5.75 -1.07
CA LEU A 84 -4.68 5.58 -2.12
C LEU A 84 -5.05 6.41 -3.35
N LYS A 85 -4.13 7.26 -3.81
CA LYS A 85 -4.30 7.95 -5.09
C LYS A 85 -3.79 7.04 -6.21
N LEU A 86 -4.67 6.72 -7.15
CA LEU A 86 -4.35 5.88 -8.31
C LEU A 86 -4.23 6.74 -9.57
N MET A 87 -3.16 6.53 -10.33
CA MET A 87 -3.00 7.07 -11.68
C MET A 87 -2.95 5.91 -12.68
N PRO A 88 -3.77 5.91 -13.75
CA PRO A 88 -3.68 4.89 -14.80
C PRO A 88 -2.30 4.88 -15.48
N ASN A 89 -1.75 3.69 -15.70
CA ASN A 89 -0.46 3.44 -16.36
C ASN A 89 -0.58 2.42 -17.50
N GLY A 90 -1.75 2.38 -18.16
CA GLY A 90 -2.03 1.51 -19.30
C GLY A 90 -2.80 0.24 -18.96
N ARG A 91 -3.02 -0.60 -19.99
CA ARG A 91 -3.75 -1.87 -19.90
C ARG A 91 -3.08 -2.90 -20.80
N LYS A 92 -2.93 -4.14 -20.32
CA LYS A 92 -2.37 -5.26 -21.08
C LYS A 92 -3.05 -6.56 -20.67
N ASN A 93 -3.49 -7.37 -21.64
CA ASN A 93 -4.07 -8.71 -21.39
C ASN A 93 -5.13 -8.73 -20.26
N ASP A 94 -6.10 -7.81 -20.32
CA ASP A 94 -7.16 -7.68 -19.30
C ASP A 94 -6.69 -7.32 -17.88
N VAL A 95 -5.46 -6.83 -17.76
CA VAL A 95 -4.90 -6.24 -16.55
C VAL A 95 -4.82 -4.74 -16.72
N HIS A 96 -5.40 -4.01 -15.78
CA HIS A 96 -5.31 -2.56 -15.69
C HIS A 96 -4.14 -2.19 -14.79
N HIS A 97 -3.19 -1.42 -15.33
CA HIS A 97 -2.00 -0.99 -14.60
C HIS A 97 -2.21 0.41 -14.04
N TYR A 98 -1.77 0.61 -12.81
CA TYR A 98 -1.86 1.86 -12.07
C TYR A 98 -0.56 2.16 -11.33
N ILE A 99 -0.22 3.43 -11.24
CA ILE A 99 0.74 3.94 -10.25
C ILE A 99 -0.06 4.35 -9.01
N GLY A 100 0.13 3.61 -7.91
CA GLY A 100 -0.43 3.90 -6.60
C GLY A 100 0.49 4.84 -5.82
N ILE A 101 0.07 6.09 -5.67
CA ILE A 101 0.84 7.13 -4.97
C ILE A 101 0.55 7.04 -3.47
N ASN A 102 1.58 6.69 -2.70
CA ASN A 102 1.51 6.64 -1.25
C ASN A 102 1.54 8.07 -0.70
N ASN A 103 0.73 8.35 0.34
CA ASN A 103 0.60 9.70 0.88
C ASN A 103 1.81 10.09 1.74
N LEU A 104 2.96 10.36 1.09
CA LEU A 104 4.24 10.66 1.74
C LEU A 104 4.67 12.13 1.61
N GLY A 105 3.85 13.00 1.02
CA GLY A 105 4.18 14.42 0.80
C GLY A 105 5.26 14.71 -0.27
N ILE A 106 6.02 13.69 -0.67
CA ILE A 106 7.10 13.78 -1.68
C ILE A 106 6.53 13.93 -3.11
N PHE A 107 5.35 13.39 -3.35
CA PHE A 107 4.72 13.37 -4.68
C PHE A 107 4.67 14.76 -5.33
N ASN A 108 4.26 15.80 -4.60
CA ASN A 108 4.10 17.14 -5.18
C ASN A 108 5.43 17.75 -5.66
N SER A 109 6.55 17.38 -5.02
CA SER A 109 7.87 17.91 -5.36
C SER A 109 8.56 17.13 -6.47
N TYR A 110 8.11 15.91 -6.77
CA TYR A 110 8.79 14.99 -7.70
C TYR A 110 7.83 14.27 -8.66
N CYS A 111 6.64 14.84 -8.90
CA CYS A 111 5.63 14.22 -9.75
C CYS A 111 6.14 13.97 -11.18
N SER A 112 6.96 14.87 -11.72
CA SER A 112 7.56 14.70 -13.05
C SER A 112 8.47 13.47 -13.15
N ILE A 113 9.20 13.13 -12.08
CA ILE A 113 10.03 11.91 -12.03
C ILE A 113 9.13 10.69 -11.86
N ILE A 114 8.13 10.75 -10.97
CA ILE A 114 7.17 9.65 -10.74
C ILE A 114 6.38 9.32 -12.01
N TYR A 115 6.20 10.30 -12.89
CA TYR A 115 5.50 10.16 -14.16
C TYR A 115 6.43 9.86 -15.34
N ASP A 116 7.68 9.48 -15.08
CA ASP A 116 8.71 9.19 -16.10
C ASP A 116 8.94 10.33 -17.11
N GLN A 117 8.56 11.56 -16.77
CA GLN A 117 8.81 12.75 -17.59
C GLN A 117 10.26 13.25 -17.41
N VAL A 118 10.85 12.95 -16.25
CA VAL A 118 12.22 13.28 -15.89
C VAL A 118 12.90 12.03 -15.35
N ALA A 119 14.11 11.74 -15.83
CA ALA A 119 14.85 10.56 -15.37
C ALA A 119 15.20 10.64 -13.89
N ILE A 120 15.06 9.53 -13.16
CA ILE A 120 15.41 9.44 -11.73
C ILE A 120 16.90 9.70 -11.45
N SER A 121 17.77 9.55 -12.46
CA SER A 121 19.20 9.87 -12.38
C SER A 121 19.51 11.36 -12.19
N THR A 122 18.50 12.24 -12.34
CA THR A 122 18.62 13.69 -12.12
C THR A 122 18.67 14.09 -10.65
N VAL A 123 18.37 13.17 -9.73
CA VAL A 123 18.41 13.42 -8.28
C VAL A 123 19.44 12.52 -7.59
N GLY A 124 19.91 12.96 -6.42
CA GLY A 124 20.85 12.16 -5.62
C GLY A 124 20.24 10.82 -5.14
N PRO A 125 21.06 9.80 -4.84
CA PRO A 125 20.59 8.45 -4.51
C PRO A 125 19.58 8.38 -3.35
N ASN A 126 19.77 9.21 -2.31
CA ASN A 126 18.85 9.28 -1.18
C ASN A 126 17.46 9.80 -1.58
N THR A 127 17.41 10.75 -2.51
CA THR A 127 16.15 11.29 -3.03
C THR A 127 15.50 10.30 -3.99
N ALA A 128 16.29 9.67 -4.87
CA ALA A 128 15.81 8.60 -5.76
C ALA A 128 15.12 7.49 -4.96
N LYS A 129 15.75 7.01 -3.88
CA LYS A 129 15.15 6.00 -3.00
C LYS A 129 13.81 6.47 -2.41
N LYS A 130 13.75 7.70 -1.88
CA LYS A 130 12.50 8.26 -1.33
C LYS A 130 11.40 8.41 -2.36
N ILE A 131 11.74 8.70 -3.62
CA ILE A 131 10.78 8.77 -4.73
C ILE A 131 10.24 7.38 -5.04
N LEU A 132 11.11 6.37 -5.18
CA LEU A 132 10.69 4.98 -5.42
C LEU A 132 9.83 4.44 -4.28
N ASP A 133 10.18 4.75 -3.03
CA ASP A 133 9.38 4.38 -1.85
C ASP A 133 8.04 5.16 -1.77
N SER A 134 7.79 6.15 -2.65
CA SER A 134 6.57 6.98 -2.62
C SER A 134 5.44 6.50 -3.53
N TYR A 135 5.69 5.50 -4.37
CA TYR A 135 4.66 4.90 -5.20
C TYR A 135 4.85 3.39 -5.33
N ASN A 136 3.80 2.70 -5.76
CA ASN A 136 3.84 1.28 -6.10
C ASN A 136 3.14 1.05 -7.43
N ASP A 137 3.64 0.12 -8.23
CA ASP A 137 2.90 -0.38 -9.37
C ASP A 137 1.80 -1.32 -8.88
N ILE A 138 0.60 -1.09 -9.37
CA ILE A 138 -0.60 -1.81 -8.99
C ILE A 138 -1.26 -2.33 -10.24
N GLU A 139 -1.60 -3.60 -10.22
CA GLU A 139 -2.38 -4.25 -11.23
C GLU A 139 -3.74 -4.61 -10.65
N ILE A 140 -4.79 -4.30 -11.40
CA ILE A 140 -6.16 -4.65 -11.07
C ILE A 140 -6.74 -5.41 -12.26
N PHE A 141 -7.22 -6.61 -12.00
CA PHE A 141 -7.80 -7.49 -13.01
C PHE A 141 -9.31 -7.21 -13.13
N ASN A 142 -9.91 -7.62 -14.25
CA ASN A 142 -11.35 -7.42 -14.49
C ASN A 142 -12.24 -8.04 -13.40
N ASP A 143 -11.78 -9.12 -12.75
CA ASP A 143 -12.49 -9.81 -11.67
C ASP A 143 -12.34 -9.13 -10.29
N GLY A 144 -11.67 -7.98 -10.23
CA GLY A 144 -11.40 -7.24 -9.00
C GLY A 144 -10.21 -7.77 -8.19
N SER A 145 -9.54 -8.83 -8.65
CA SER A 145 -8.28 -9.23 -8.03
C SER A 145 -7.22 -8.13 -8.21
N ILE A 146 -6.31 -8.04 -7.25
CA ILE A 146 -5.30 -6.98 -7.18
C ILE A 146 -3.93 -7.59 -6.94
N ARG A 147 -2.92 -7.07 -7.65
CA ARG A 147 -1.52 -7.37 -7.40
C ARG A 147 -0.75 -6.06 -7.19
N ILE A 148 -0.05 -5.96 -6.07
CA ILE A 148 0.79 -4.80 -5.73
C ILE A 148 2.25 -5.22 -5.89
N LEU A 149 2.98 -4.55 -6.80
CA LEU A 149 4.38 -4.79 -7.10
C LEU A 149 5.25 -3.85 -6.25
N TYR A 150 6.31 -4.38 -5.64
CA TYR A 150 7.21 -3.66 -4.72
C TYR A 150 8.57 -4.32 -4.61
#